data_AF-A0A4U9VYY3-F1
#
_entry.id   AF-A0A4U9VYY3-F1
#
_cell.length_a   1.000
_cell.length_b   1.000
_cell.length_c   1.000
_cell.angle_alpha   90.00
_cell.angle_beta   90.00
_cell.angle_gamma   90.00
#
_symmetry.space_group_name_H-M   'P 1'
#
loop_
_entity.id
_entity.type
_entity.pdbx_description
1 polymer ?
#
loop_
_entity_poly.entity_id
_entity_poly.type
_entity_poly.pdbx_seq_one_letter_code
_entity_poly.pdbx_strand_id
1 'polypeptide(L)'
;MPAKGQATFFLFHRDRQWNEKQQSWMGLERKRGKLNALNDWLRNRGNAFTTQVGQGLEVLKNVKYVITLDSDTVLPRETAHRLIAAMAHP
;
A
#
# COMPACT_ATOMS: atom_id res chain seq x y z
N MET A 1 4.17 -15.23 -13.56
CA MET A 1 2.73 -15.44 -13.34
C MET A 1 2.53 -15.74 -11.85
N PRO A 2 1.55 -15.16 -11.16
CA PRO A 2 1.22 -15.58 -9.80
C PRO A 2 0.97 -17.09 -9.79
N ALA A 3 1.36 -17.77 -8.71
CA ALA A 3 0.95 -19.17 -8.53
C ALA A 3 -0.59 -19.25 -8.59
N LYS A 4 -1.12 -20.30 -9.23
CA LYS A 4 -2.59 -20.52 -9.30
C LYS A 4 -3.17 -20.43 -7.89
N GLY A 5 -4.01 -19.42 -7.64
CA GLY A 5 -4.68 -19.19 -6.35
C GLY A 5 -4.19 -17.98 -5.52
N GLN A 6 -3.19 -17.21 -5.96
CA GLN A 6 -2.83 -15.95 -5.29
C GLN A 6 -3.46 -14.73 -5.96
N ALA A 7 -4.03 -13.83 -5.16
CA ALA A 7 -4.57 -12.57 -5.66
C ALA A 7 -3.42 -11.68 -6.17
N THR A 8 -3.62 -11.04 -7.32
CA THR A 8 -2.74 -9.98 -7.84
C THR A 8 -3.15 -8.60 -7.37
N PHE A 9 -4.41 -8.45 -6.97
CA PHE A 9 -4.98 -7.20 -6.49
C PHE A 9 -5.41 -7.37 -5.03
N PHE A 10 -5.05 -6.37 -4.23
CA PHE A 10 -5.39 -6.31 -2.81
C PHE A 10 -6.03 -4.96 -2.52
N LEU A 11 -7.07 -4.97 -1.67
CA LEU A 11 -7.71 -3.75 -1.19
C LEU A 11 -7.45 -3.60 0.30
N PHE A 12 -6.99 -2.41 0.69
CA PHE A 12 -6.83 -2.00 2.08
C PHE A 12 -7.71 -0.78 2.32
N HIS A 13 -8.67 -0.90 3.24
CA HIS A 13 -9.54 0.18 3.65
C HIS A 13 -9.41 0.43 5.15
N ARG A 14 -9.45 1.71 5.53
CA ARG A 14 -9.43 2.18 6.91
C ARG A 14 -10.54 3.21 7.07
N ASP A 15 -11.18 3.20 8.22
CA ASP A 15 -12.30 4.08 8.49
C ASP A 15 -11.87 5.54 8.59
N ARG A 16 -12.84 6.43 8.37
CA ARG A 16 -12.67 7.85 8.66
C ARG A 16 -12.66 8.05 10.17
N GLN A 17 -11.90 9.03 10.63
CA GLN A 17 -11.87 9.46 12.02
C GLN A 17 -12.54 10.82 12.14
N TRP A 18 -13.22 11.07 13.25
CA TRP A 18 -13.75 12.38 13.57
C TRP A 18 -12.59 13.35 13.81
N ASN A 19 -12.61 14.48 13.11
CA ASN A 19 -11.69 15.57 13.33
C ASN A 19 -12.42 16.72 14.00
N GLU A 20 -12.17 16.93 15.31
CA GLU A 20 -12.79 17.99 16.08
C GLU A 20 -12.47 19.39 15.55
N LYS A 21 -11.27 19.63 15.04
CA LYS A 21 -10.90 20.95 14.51
C LYS A 21 -11.66 21.30 13.24
N GLN A 22 -12.01 20.30 12.44
CA GLN A 22 -12.73 20.47 11.17
C GLN A 22 -14.20 20.02 11.24
N GLN A 23 -14.68 19.62 12.42
CA GLN A 23 -16.04 19.13 12.68
C GLN A 23 -16.54 18.17 11.59
N SER A 24 -15.69 17.22 11.19
CA SER A 24 -16.00 16.31 10.08
C SER A 24 -15.30 14.96 10.20
N TRP A 25 -15.90 13.93 9.59
CA TRP A 25 -15.30 12.62 9.44
C TRP A 25 -14.37 12.60 8.23
N MET A 26 -13.08 12.37 8.47
CA MET A 26 -12.06 12.37 7.43
C MET A 26 -10.98 11.32 7.64
N GLY A 27 -10.25 10.98 6.57
CA GLY A 27 -9.11 10.07 6.68
C GLY A 27 -7.90 10.75 7.33
N LEU A 28 -7.34 10.14 8.38
CA LEU A 28 -6.14 10.62 9.07
C LEU A 28 -4.99 10.88 8.09
N GLU A 29 -4.53 12.12 8.00
CA GLU A 29 -3.38 12.54 7.16
C GLU A 29 -3.45 12.16 5.66
N ARG A 30 -4.67 11.89 5.14
CA ARG A 30 -4.93 11.62 3.71
C ARG A 30 -3.92 10.64 3.07
N LYS A 31 -3.17 11.06 2.04
CA LYS A 31 -2.18 10.24 1.30
C LYS A 31 -1.05 9.76 2.23
N ARG A 32 -0.43 10.67 2.99
CA ARG A 32 0.65 10.33 3.94
C ARG A 32 0.20 9.26 4.93
N GLY A 33 -0.97 9.44 5.52
CA GLY A 33 -1.49 8.48 6.49
C GLY A 33 -1.76 7.10 5.89
N LYS A 34 -2.21 7.01 4.64
CA LYS A 34 -2.41 5.72 3.95
C LYS A 34 -1.08 4.99 3.74
N LEU A 35 -0.04 5.72 3.33
CA LEU A 35 1.29 5.15 3.12
C LEU A 35 1.93 4.69 4.43
N ASN A 36 1.81 5.48 5.50
CA ASN A 36 2.31 5.09 6.82
C ASN A 36 1.59 3.83 7.33
N ALA A 37 0.26 3.78 7.25
CA ALA A 37 -0.51 2.60 7.65
C ALA A 37 -0.12 1.35 6.85
N LEU A 38 0.10 1.49 5.53
CA LEU A 38 0.56 0.39 4.69
C LEU A 38 1.96 -0.08 5.10
N ASN A 39 2.88 0.85 5.37
CA ASN A 39 4.24 0.53 5.78
C ASN A 39 4.27 -0.17 7.15
N ASP A 40 3.51 0.31 8.12
CA ASP A 40 3.41 -0.33 9.44
C ASP A 40 2.83 -1.73 9.33
N TRP A 41 1.82 -1.92 8.47
CA TRP A 41 1.28 -3.23 8.18
C TRP A 41 2.34 -4.12 7.53
N LEU A 42 2.98 -3.73 6.43
CA LEU A 42 4.00 -4.52 5.74
C LEU A 42 5.16 -4.93 6.67
N ARG A 43 5.49 -4.09 7.65
CA ARG A 43 6.59 -4.30 8.61
C ARG A 43 6.16 -4.98 9.92
N ASN A 44 4.91 -5.44 10.02
CA ASN A 44 4.36 -6.06 11.23
C ASN A 44 4.46 -5.18 12.49
N ARG A 45 4.31 -3.87 12.35
CA ARG A 45 4.33 -2.89 13.46
C ARG A 45 2.95 -2.52 13.97
N GLY A 46 1.92 -2.76 13.16
CA GLY A 46 0.54 -2.45 13.51
C GLY A 46 -0.38 -2.60 12.30
N ASN A 47 -1.68 -2.54 12.54
CA ASN A 47 -2.68 -2.64 11.50
C ASN A 47 -3.81 -1.62 11.72
N ALA A 48 -3.81 -0.56 10.93
CA ALA A 48 -4.84 0.48 10.97
C ALA A 48 -5.98 0.24 9.94
N PHE A 49 -5.95 -0.87 9.19
CA PHE A 49 -6.96 -1.19 8.18
C PHE A 49 -8.08 -2.04 8.78
N THR A 50 -9.31 -1.54 8.67
CA THR A 50 -10.53 -2.20 9.12
C THR A 50 -11.06 -3.22 8.12
N THR A 51 -10.66 -3.11 6.85
CA THR A 51 -11.02 -4.09 5.82
C THR A 51 -9.81 -4.39 4.93
N GLN A 52 -9.57 -5.68 4.70
CA GLN A 52 -8.52 -6.18 3.83
C GLN A 52 -9.12 -7.26 2.92
N VAL A 53 -8.91 -7.14 1.61
CA VAL A 53 -9.44 -8.09 0.61
C VAL A 53 -8.30 -8.56 -0.29
N GLY A 54 -8.28 -9.86 -0.59
CA GLY A 54 -7.31 -10.53 -1.45
C GLY A 54 -6.77 -11.80 -0.81
N GLN A 55 -6.62 -12.87 -1.59
CA GLN A 55 -6.08 -14.14 -1.11
C GLN A 55 -4.55 -14.06 -0.94
N GLY A 56 -4.05 -14.57 0.18
CA GLY A 56 -2.60 -14.68 0.43
C GLY A 56 -1.93 -13.39 0.89
N LEU A 57 -2.63 -12.51 1.63
CA LEU A 57 -2.09 -11.24 2.16
C LEU A 57 -0.73 -11.40 2.86
N GLU A 58 -0.49 -12.50 3.56
CA GLU A 58 0.77 -12.77 4.25
C GLU A 58 2.00 -12.74 3.32
N VAL A 59 1.84 -13.04 2.03
CA VAL A 59 2.95 -12.96 1.06
C VAL A 59 3.49 -11.53 0.94
N LEU A 60 2.65 -10.52 1.17
CA LEU A 60 3.02 -9.12 1.05
C LEU A 60 4.01 -8.69 2.15
N LYS A 61 4.09 -9.40 3.28
CA LYS A 61 5.07 -9.11 4.34
C LYS A 61 6.52 -9.35 3.90
N ASN A 62 6.72 -10.09 2.80
CA ASN A 62 8.03 -10.33 2.21
C ASN A 62 8.44 -9.25 1.20
N VAL A 63 7.60 -8.25 0.95
CA VAL A 63 7.89 -7.16 0.02
C VAL A 63 8.97 -6.24 0.59
N LYS A 64 10.06 -6.06 -0.17
CA LYS A 64 11.17 -5.17 0.20
C LYS A 64 11.00 -3.73 -0.32
N TYR A 65 10.36 -3.57 -1.47
CA TYR A 65 10.23 -2.28 -2.15
C TYR A 65 8.78 -2.04 -2.58
N VAL A 66 8.30 -0.82 -2.40
CA VAL A 66 6.96 -0.39 -2.79
C VAL A 66 7.09 0.77 -3.77
N ILE A 67 6.44 0.68 -4.92
CA ILE A 67 6.25 1.79 -5.84
C ILE A 67 4.82 2.28 -5.66
N THR A 68 4.66 3.56 -5.33
CA THR A 68 3.34 4.19 -5.17
C THR A 68 3.05 5.06 -6.38
N LEU A 69 1.90 4.88 -7.01
CA LEU A 69 1.42 5.71 -8.11
C LEU A 69 0.11 6.36 -7.68
N ASP A 70 -0.07 7.64 -7.98
CA ASP A 70 -1.39 8.27 -7.88
C ASP A 70 -2.25 7.86 -9.07
N SER A 71 -3.57 8.04 -8.97
CA SER A 71 -4.53 7.63 -10.01
C SER A 71 -4.33 8.36 -11.35
N ASP A 72 -3.71 9.52 -11.31
CA ASP A 72 -3.35 10.35 -12.46
C ASP A 72 -1.91 10.11 -12.94
N THR A 73 -1.16 9.22 -12.29
CA THR A 73 0.22 8.90 -12.67
C THR A 73 0.24 7.70 -13.62
N VAL A 74 0.60 7.95 -14.88
CA VAL A 74 0.94 6.87 -15.83
C VAL A 74 2.39 6.48 -15.63
N LEU A 75 2.64 5.24 -15.19
CA LEU A 75 3.99 4.68 -15.13
C LEU A 75 4.37 4.14 -16.52
N PRO A 76 5.37 4.71 -17.22
CA PRO A 76 5.78 4.18 -18.50
C PRO A 76 6.26 2.73 -18.37
N ARG A 77 6.04 1.94 -19.43
CA ARG A 77 6.52 0.57 -19.51
C ARG A 77 8.01 0.50 -19.21
N GLU A 78 8.44 -0.57 -18.56
CA GLU A 78 9.83 -0.81 -18.11
C GLU A 78 10.34 0.09 -16.98
N THR A 79 9.66 1.17 -16.60
CA THR A 79 10.11 2.07 -15.51
C THR A 79 10.27 1.33 -14.19
N ALA A 80 9.31 0.47 -13.83
CA ALA A 80 9.40 -0.34 -12.61
C ALA A 80 10.66 -1.22 -12.60
N HIS A 81 10.96 -1.89 -13.72
CA HIS A 81 12.16 -2.73 -13.85
C HIS A 81 13.44 -1.92 -13.70
N ARG A 82 13.51 -0.72 -14.32
CA ARG A 82 14.67 0.18 -14.19
C ARG A 82 14.88 0.68 -12.77
N LEU A 83 13.80 1.03 -12.06
CA LEU A 83 13.88 1.45 -10.65
C LEU A 83 14.39 0.32 -9.77
N ILE A 84 13.87 -0.89 -9.95
CA ILE A 84 14.33 -2.08 -9.21
C ILE A 84 15.82 -2.35 -9.52
N ALA A 85 16.23 -2.30 -10.78
CA ALA A 85 17.61 -2.52 -11.19
C ALA A 85 18.58 -1.51 -10.56
N ALA A 86 18.20 -0.22 -10.50
CA ALA A 86 19.00 0.81 -9.85
C ALA A 86 19.16 0.56 -8.33
N MET A 87 18.12 0.08 -7.65
CA MET A 87 18.18 -0.25 -6.21
C MET A 87 18.88 -1.57 -5.90
N ALA A 88 19.07 -2.45 -6.90
CA ALA A 88 19.73 -3.73 -6.77
C ALA A 88 21.23 -3.67 -7.15
N HIS A 89 21.71 -2.52 -7.64
CA HIS A 89 23.13 -2.30 -7.89
C HIS A 89 23.87 -2.09 -6.55
N PRO A 90 25.05 -2.71 -6.33
CA PRO A 90 25.84 -2.55 -5.11
C PRO A 90 26.28 -1.11 -4.83
#